data_AF-A0A090QLM4-F1
#
_entry.id   AF-A0A090QLM4-F1
#
_cell.length_a   1.000
_cell.length_b   1.000
_cell.length_c   1.000
_cell.angle_alpha   90.00
_cell.angle_beta   90.00
_cell.angle_gamma   90.00
#
_symmetry.space_group_name_H-M   'P 1'
#
loop_
_entity.id
_entity.type
_entity.pdbx_description
1 polymer ?
#
loop_
_entity_poly.entity_id
_entity_poly.type
_entity_poly.pdbx_seq_one_letter_code
_entity_poly.pdbx_strand_id
1 'polypeptide(L)'
;MARRLARAEQIYNLVKQMQMTEYQDLTLALHRRLKPHLADYHFVDLLEGLSFAQRSDEMLGGYAVRVTNFRNRLAQDDTVYLYRKIRTERVE
;
A
#
# COMPACT_ATOMS: atom_id res chain seq x y z
N MET A 1 -4.75 -9.30 -17.39
CA MET A 1 -5.60 -8.71 -16.34
C MET A 1 -5.70 -9.61 -15.10
N ALA A 2 -6.09 -10.89 -15.21
CA ALA A 2 -6.28 -11.78 -14.06
C ALA A 2 -5.08 -11.90 -13.10
N ARG A 3 -3.84 -12.05 -13.62
CA ARG A 3 -2.64 -12.18 -12.79
C ARG A 3 -2.31 -10.92 -11.98
N ARG A 4 -2.63 -9.74 -12.50
CA ARG A 4 -2.38 -8.46 -11.82
C ARG A 4 -3.33 -8.29 -10.63
N LEU A 5 -4.61 -8.58 -10.85
CA LEU A 5 -5.63 -8.53 -9.80
C LEU A 5 -5.29 -9.51 -8.66
N ALA A 6 -4.89 -10.74 -8.99
CA ALA A 6 -4.49 -11.74 -8.00
C ALA A 6 -3.32 -11.27 -7.12
N ARG A 7 -2.31 -10.60 -7.71
CA ARG A 7 -1.19 -10.04 -6.92
C ARG A 7 -1.62 -8.87 -6.04
N ALA A 8 -2.49 -7.99 -6.55
CA ALA A 8 -3.03 -6.89 -5.76
C ALA A 8 -3.84 -7.40 -4.56
N GLU A 9 -4.66 -8.43 -4.77
CA GLU A 9 -5.44 -9.09 -3.71
C GLU A 9 -4.53 -9.80 -2.70
N GLN A 10 -3.48 -10.47 -3.16
CA GLN A 10 -2.46 -11.05 -2.27
C GLN A 10 -1.80 -9.97 -1.41
N ILE A 11 -1.42 -8.83 -1.98
CA ILE A 11 -0.83 -7.71 -1.24
C ILE A 11 -1.84 -7.16 -0.23
N TYR A 12 -3.10 -6.97 -0.61
CA TYR A 12 -4.16 -6.52 0.30
C TYR A 12 -4.30 -7.46 1.51
N ASN A 13 -4.38 -8.77 1.27
CA ASN A 13 -4.47 -9.77 2.34
C ASN A 13 -3.25 -9.77 3.27
N LEU A 14 -2.04 -9.62 2.72
CA LEU A 14 -0.81 -9.49 3.51
C LEU A 14 -0.85 -8.24 4.39
N VAL A 15 -1.25 -7.09 3.82
CA VAL A 15 -1.35 -5.82 4.54
C VAL A 15 -2.33 -5.92 5.70
N LYS A 16 -3.48 -6.59 5.53
CA LYS A 16 -4.43 -6.79 6.64
C LYS A 16 -3.86 -7.60 7.82
N GLN A 17 -2.96 -8.53 7.54
CA GLN A 17 -2.35 -9.39 8.56
C GLN A 17 -1.14 -8.74 9.24
N MET A 18 -0.62 -7.64 8.68
CA MET A 18 0.52 -6.94 9.26
C MET A 18 0.11 -6.19 10.52
N GLN A 19 0.96 -6.27 11.55
CA GLN A 19 0.88 -5.32 12.67
C GLN A 19 1.16 -3.92 12.15
N MET A 20 0.17 -3.04 12.32
CA MET A 20 0.24 -1.66 11.89
C MET A 20 0.80 -0.76 12.98
N THR A 21 1.41 0.32 12.52
CA THR A 21 1.86 1.45 13.32
C THR A 21 1.45 2.74 12.61
N GLU A 22 1.77 3.88 13.21
CA GLU A 22 1.66 5.15 12.49
C GLU A 22 2.69 5.23 11.37
N TYR A 23 2.23 5.64 10.19
CA TYR A 23 3.06 5.89 9.02
C TYR A 23 2.70 7.25 8.43
N GLN A 24 3.72 8.07 8.17
CA GLN A 24 3.59 9.31 7.42
C GLN A 24 3.44 9.09 5.90
N ASP A 25 3.91 7.93 5.43
CA ASP A 25 3.83 7.44 4.06
C ASP A 25 3.76 5.91 4.07
N LEU A 26 2.57 5.37 4.34
CA LEU A 26 2.28 3.93 4.38
C LEU A 26 2.70 3.25 3.08
N THR A 27 2.42 3.88 1.93
CA THR A 27 2.76 3.34 0.61
C THR A 27 4.25 3.08 0.47
N LEU A 28 5.09 4.05 0.86
CA LEU A 28 6.54 3.89 0.80
C LEU A 28 7.05 2.84 1.80
N ALA A 29 6.50 2.83 3.01
CA ALA A 29 6.86 1.87 4.04
C ALA A 29 6.57 0.43 3.58
N LEU A 30 5.37 0.18 3.06
CA LEU A 30 4.97 -1.12 2.52
C LEU A 30 5.76 -1.49 1.28
N HIS A 31 6.05 -0.54 0.38
CA HIS A 31 6.92 -0.81 -0.77
C HIS A 31 8.27 -1.37 -0.34
N ARG A 32 8.93 -0.71 0.63
CA ARG A 32 10.25 -1.14 1.13
C ARG A 32 10.19 -2.49 1.83
N ARG A 33 9.10 -2.75 2.55
CA ARG A 33 8.89 -4.00 3.29
C ARG A 33 8.57 -5.18 2.37
N LEU A 34 7.74 -4.99 1.35
CA LEU A 34 7.24 -6.07 0.49
C LEU A 34 8.19 -6.41 -0.67
N LYS A 35 8.85 -5.41 -1.26
CA LYS A 35 9.76 -5.58 -2.40
C LYS A 35 10.78 -6.73 -2.24
N PRO A 36 11.48 -6.91 -1.10
CA PRO A 36 12.46 -7.99 -0.96
C PRO A 36 11.83 -9.39 -0.77
N HIS A 37 10.52 -9.48 -0.48
CA HIS A 37 9.87 -10.75 -0.11
C HIS A 37 8.90 -11.29 -1.16
N LEU A 38 8.55 -10.49 -2.17
CA LEU A 38 7.62 -10.89 -3.24
C LEU A 38 8.36 -10.97 -4.57
N ALA A 39 8.44 -12.18 -5.12
CA ALA A 39 8.87 -12.38 -6.50
C ALA A 39 7.89 -11.69 -7.45
N ASP A 40 8.38 -11.11 -8.54
CA ASP A 40 7.59 -10.34 -9.51
C ASP A 40 6.80 -9.17 -8.88
N TYR A 41 7.36 -8.54 -7.85
CA TYR A 41 6.73 -7.39 -7.21
C TYR A 41 6.70 -6.18 -8.14
N HIS A 42 5.49 -5.69 -8.43
CA HIS A 42 5.28 -4.43 -9.13
C HIS A 42 4.63 -3.41 -8.19
N PHE A 43 5.17 -2.19 -8.18
CA PHE A 43 4.67 -1.11 -7.33
C PHE A 43 3.19 -0.78 -7.60
N VAL A 44 2.75 -0.92 -8.85
CA VAL A 44 1.35 -0.69 -9.20
C VAL A 44 0.39 -1.68 -8.52
N ASP A 45 0.84 -2.90 -8.22
CA ASP A 45 0.02 -3.91 -7.53
C ASP A 45 -0.16 -3.54 -6.05
N LEU A 46 0.84 -2.89 -5.45
CA LEU A 46 0.71 -2.30 -4.12
C LEU A 46 -0.30 -1.13 -4.10
N LEU A 47 -0.24 -0.24 -5.10
CA LEU A 47 -1.20 0.87 -5.18
C LEU A 47 -2.63 0.36 -5.30
N GLU A 48 -2.85 -0.69 -6.10
CA GLU A 48 -4.15 -1.33 -6.25
C GLU A 48 -4.62 -1.98 -4.94
N GLY A 49 -3.75 -2.77 -4.29
CA GLY A 49 -4.06 -3.40 -3.00
C GLY A 49 -4.39 -2.39 -1.89
N LEU A 50 -3.69 -1.25 -1.87
CA LEU A 50 -4.01 -0.16 -0.95
C LEU A 50 -5.31 0.57 -1.31
N SER A 51 -5.66 0.65 -2.60
CA SER A 51 -6.95 1.20 -3.00
C SER A 51 -8.11 0.33 -2.49
N PHE A 52 -7.95 -1.00 -2.44
CA PHE A 52 -8.95 -1.87 -1.83
C PHE A 52 -9.11 -1.62 -0.33
N ALA A 53 -8.00 -1.52 0.41
CA ALA A 53 -8.04 -1.20 1.84
C ALA A 53 -8.71 0.14 2.15
N GLN A 54 -8.60 1.12 1.26
CA GLN A 54 -9.26 2.41 1.41
C GLN A 54 -10.76 2.37 1.15
N ARG A 55 -11.23 1.49 0.25
CA ARG A 55 -12.65 1.37 -0.11
C ARG A 55 -13.44 0.54 0.87
N SER A 56 -12.79 -0.32 1.65
CA SER A 56 -13.47 -1.22 2.57
C SER A 56 -13.85 -0.57 3.91
N ASP A 57 -13.54 0.72 4.12
CA ASP A 57 -13.65 1.45 5.42
C ASP A 57 -13.03 0.67 6.59
N GLU A 58 -12.17 -0.29 6.29
CA GLU A 58 -11.69 -1.29 7.21
C GLU A 58 -10.39 -0.79 7.82
N MET A 59 -10.33 -0.79 9.15
CA MET A 59 -9.13 -0.38 9.86
C MET A 59 -8.01 -1.40 9.63
N LEU A 60 -6.81 -0.92 9.32
CA LEU A 60 -5.64 -1.77 9.27
C LEU A 60 -5.05 -1.86 10.68
N GLY A 61 -5.31 -2.97 11.38
CA GLY A 61 -4.74 -3.22 12.71
C GLY A 61 -5.03 -2.13 13.75
N GLY A 62 -6.23 -1.53 13.73
CA GLY A 62 -6.59 -0.44 14.64
C GLY A 62 -6.15 0.96 14.20
N TYR A 63 -5.67 1.11 12.96
CA TYR A 63 -5.32 2.40 12.37
C TYR A 63 -6.26 2.79 11.23
N ALA A 64 -6.70 4.05 11.21
CA ALA A 64 -7.39 4.63 10.08
C ALA A 64 -6.42 4.92 8.95
N VAL A 65 -6.82 4.64 7.71
CA VAL A 65 -6.04 4.88 6.50
C VAL A 65 -6.53 6.17 5.84
N ARG A 66 -5.68 7.20 5.74
CA ARG A 66 -6.05 8.51 5.21
C ARG A 66 -5.20 8.88 3.99
N VAL A 67 -5.85 9.18 2.86
CA VAL A 67 -5.17 9.78 1.70
C VAL A 67 -4.90 11.25 1.98
N THR A 68 -3.67 11.67 1.73
CA THR A 68 -3.28 13.09 1.86
C THR A 68 -3.25 13.79 0.50
N ASN A 69 -3.21 15.11 0.52
CA ASN A 69 -2.96 15.91 -0.69
C ASN A 69 -1.48 15.96 -1.10
N PHE A 70 -0.57 15.41 -0.28
CA PHE A 70 0.85 15.37 -0.59
C PHE A 70 1.15 14.24 -1.57
N ARG A 71 1.95 14.56 -2.58
CA ARG A 71 2.41 13.58 -3.57
C ARG A 71 3.84 13.13 -3.27
N ASN A 72 4.16 11.93 -3.69
CA ASN A 72 5.51 11.41 -3.69
C ASN A 72 5.77 10.67 -5.01
N ARG A 73 7.04 10.45 -5.32
CA ARG A 73 7.47 9.72 -6.52
C ARG A 73 8.28 8.49 -6.15
N LEU A 74 8.14 7.44 -6.93
CA LEU A 74 8.93 6.22 -6.80
C LEU A 74 9.32 5.73 -8.19
N ALA A 75 10.62 5.46 -8.38
CA ALA A 75 11.12 4.82 -9.58
C ALA A 75 11.23 3.30 -9.36
N GLN A 76 10.70 2.53 -10.30
CA GLN A 76 10.93 1.09 -10.41
C GLN A 76 11.21 0.78 -11.87
N ASP A 77 12.37 0.18 -12.12
CA ASP A 77 12.90 -0.07 -13.47
C ASP A 77 12.91 1.25 -14.27
N ASP A 78 12.36 1.28 -15.48
CA ASP A 78 12.26 2.49 -16.33
C ASP A 78 11.00 3.33 -16.08
N THR A 79 10.21 3.01 -15.05
CA THR A 79 8.94 3.70 -14.77
C THR A 79 9.01 4.55 -13.52
N VAL A 80 8.61 5.81 -13.65
CA VAL A 80 8.40 6.73 -12.51
C VAL A 80 6.91 6.81 -12.19
N TYR A 81 6.56 6.45 -10.97
CA TYR A 81 5.20 6.52 -10.46
C TYR A 81 5.01 7.76 -9.59
N LEU A 82 3.92 8.48 -9.81
CA LEU A 82 3.47 9.57 -8.95
C LEU A 82 2.24 9.09 -8.16
N TYR A 83 2.29 9.19 -6.83
CA TYR A 83 1.20 8.75 -5.96
C TYR A 83 0.92 9.76 -4.86
N ARG A 84 -0.31 9.72 -4.30
CA ARG A 84 -0.67 10.46 -3.09
C ARG A 84 -0.23 9.67 -1.87
N LYS A 85 0.41 10.34 -0.91
CA LYS A 85 0.82 9.70 0.34
C LYS A 85 -0.41 9.26 1.12
N ILE A 86 -0.32 8.07 1.66
CA ILE A 86 -1.29 7.50 2.57
C ILE A 86 -0.69 7.56 3.98
N ARG A 87 -1.44 8.06 4.95
CA ARG A 87 -1.07 8.05 6.36
C ARG A 87 -1.90 7.03 7.12
N THR A 88 -1.31 6.46 8.16
CA THR A 88 -2.04 5.69 9.18
C THR A 88 -2.04 6.46 10.48
N GLU A 89 -3.23 6.64 11.04
CA GLU A 89 -3.47 7.40 12.27
C GLU A 89 -4.17 6.46 13.26
N ARG A 90 -3.73 6.47 14.52
CA ARG A 90 -4.37 5.67 15.55
C ARG A 90 -5.77 6.22 15.79
N VAL A 91 -6.77 5.35 15.80
CA VAL A 91 -8.11 5.73 16.25
C VAL A 91 -8.20 5.37 17.72
N GLU A 92 -8.46 6.39 18.55
CA GLU A 92 -8.72 6.24 19.99
C GLU A 92 -10.10 5.65 20.25
#